data_AF-A0A353BYG2-F1
#
_entry.id   AF-A0A353BYG2-F1
#
_cell.length_a   1.000
_cell.length_b   1.000
_cell.length_c   1.000
_cell.angle_alpha   90.00
_cell.angle_beta   90.00
_cell.angle_gamma   90.00
#
_symmetry.space_group_name_H-M   'P 1'
#
loop_
_entity.id
_entity.type
_entity.pdbx_description
1 polymer ?
#
loop_
_entity_poly.entity_id
_entity_poly.type
_entity_poly.pdbx_seq_one_letter_code
_entity_poly.pdbx_strand_id
1 'polypeptide(L)' 'MEINWNRVQAEVADLLRNLIRINSSNPPGNEIEVALYLQEFLHREGIDATIYESSPGRSNLIARLPGTGKL' A
#
# COMPACT_ATOMS: atom_id res chain seq x y z
N MET A 1 16.53 12.54 -15.67
CA MET A 1 15.44 11.64 -16.09
C MET A 1 14.17 12.46 -16.08
N GLU A 2 13.42 12.44 -17.18
CA GLU A 2 12.11 13.08 -17.25
C GLU A 2 11.05 12.12 -16.72
N ILE A 3 10.18 12.60 -15.82
CA ILE A 3 9.10 11.80 -15.26
C ILE A 3 7.96 11.75 -16.29
N ASN A 4 7.53 10.55 -16.68
CA ASN A 4 6.33 10.38 -17.47
C ASN A 4 5.08 10.51 -16.57
N TRP A 5 4.55 11.72 -16.46
CA TRP A 5 3.40 12.03 -15.61
C TRP A 5 2.12 11.29 -16.00
N ASN A 6 1.92 11.01 -17.29
CA ASN A 6 0.76 10.24 -17.74
C ASN A 6 0.80 8.80 -17.23
N ARG A 7 1.99 8.19 -17.21
CA ARG A 7 2.18 6.85 -16.63
C ARG A 7 1.92 6.85 -15.13
N VAL A 8 2.49 7.82 -14.39
CA VAL A 8 2.29 7.94 -12.94
C VAL A 8 0.80 8.13 -12.61
N GLN A 9 0.09 8.97 -13.37
CA GLN A 9 -1.34 9.19 -13.19
C GLN A 9 -2.13 7.88 -13.38
N ALA A 10 -1.85 7.12 -14.44
CA ALA A 10 -2.54 5.87 -14.72
C ALA A 10 -2.28 4.84 -13.59
N GLU A 11 -1.03 4.70 -13.16
CA GLU A 11 -0.62 3.79 -12.10
C GLU A 11 -1.32 4.11 -10.76
N VAL A 12 -1.30 5.39 -10.35
CA VAL A 12 -1.95 5.83 -9.10
C VAL A 12 -3.47 5.66 -9.18
N ALA A 13 -4.08 5.96 -10.32
CA ALA A 13 -5.53 5.78 -10.52
C ALA A 13 -5.94 4.30 -10.42
N ASP A 14 -5.14 3.39 -10.98
CA ASP A 14 -5.39 1.95 -10.89
C ASP A 14 -5.19 1.43 -9.47
N LEU A 15 -4.15 1.88 -8.75
CA LEU A 15 -3.94 1.56 -7.34
C LEU A 15 -5.13 2.01 -6.49
N LEU A 16 -5.54 3.28 -6.62
CA LEU A 16 -6.68 3.84 -5.90
C LEU A 16 -7.98 3.09 -6.20
N ARG A 17 -8.25 2.80 -7.48
CA ARG A 17 -9.44 2.04 -7.90
C ARG A 17 -9.51 0.68 -7.22
N ASN A 18 -8.38 -0.02 -7.13
CA ASN A 18 -8.32 -1.33 -6.50
C ASN A 18 -8.52 -1.23 -4.98
N LEU A 19 -7.93 -0.24 -4.32
CA LEU A 19 -8.15 0.03 -2.89
C LEU A 19 -9.63 0.32 -2.58
N ILE A 20 -10.29 1.16 -3.39
CA ILE A 20 -11.72 1.49 -3.20
C ILE A 20 -12.64 0.26 -3.33
N ARG A 21 -12.25 -0.73 -4.15
CA ARG A 21 -13.04 -1.97 -4.32
C ARG A 21 -12.95 -2.92 -3.14
N ILE A 22 -11.92 -2.78 -2.30
CA ILE A 22 -11.80 -3.53 -1.06
C ILE A 22 -12.82 -2.95 -0.09
N ASN A 23 -13.74 -3.77 0.41
CA ASN A 23 -14.73 -3.32 1.39
C ASN A 23 -14.08 -3.13 2.76
N SER A 24 -13.44 -1.98 2.97
CA SER A 24 -12.84 -1.56 4.25
C SER A 24 -13.66 -0.48 4.97
N SER A 25 -14.98 -0.44 4.72
CA SER A 25 -15.86 0.53 5.37
C SER A 25 -16.08 0.15 6.84
N ASN A 26 -16.03 1.14 7.73
CA ASN A 26 -16.25 0.94 9.16
C ASN A 26 -17.74 1.20 9.52
N PRO A 27 -18.48 0.26 10.15
CA PRO A 27 -18.10 -1.12 10.54
C PRO A 27 -18.30 -2.17 9.42
N PRO A 28 -17.53 -3.29 9.38
CA PRO A 28 -16.57 -3.79 10.39
C PRO A 28 -15.10 -3.36 10.21
N GLY A 29 -14.74 -2.63 9.15
CA GLY A 29 -13.37 -2.09 8.94
C GLY A 29 -12.47 -2.90 8.01
N ASN A 30 -12.48 -4.24 8.09
CA ASN A 30 -11.74 -5.18 7.22
C ASN A 30 -10.32 -4.71 6.82
N GLU A 31 -9.58 -4.10 7.74
CA GLU A 31 -8.31 -3.43 7.43
C GLU A 31 -7.26 -4.42 6.89
N ILE A 32 -7.36 -5.70 7.27
CA ILE A 32 -6.45 -6.77 6.84
C ILE A 32 -6.42 -6.96 5.33
N GLU A 33 -7.56 -6.83 4.65
CA GLU A 33 -7.64 -7.00 3.19
C GLU A 33 -6.88 -5.88 2.47
N VAL A 34 -6.98 -4.66 2.99
CA VAL A 34 -6.23 -3.49 2.48
C VAL A 34 -4.74 -3.65 2.74
N ALA A 35 -4.36 -4.12 3.94
CA ALA A 35 -2.98 -4.32 4.32
C ALA A 35 -2.29 -5.40 3.44
N LEU A 36 -2.96 -6.53 3.19
CA LEU A 36 -2.44 -7.59 2.33
C LEU A 36 -2.26 -7.11 0.88
N TYR A 37 -3.22 -6.36 0.35
CA TYR A 37 -3.13 -5.80 -0.99
C TYR A 37 -1.95 -4.82 -1.14
N LEU A 38 -1.77 -3.93 -0.15
CA LEU A 38 -0.67 -2.97 -0.16
C LEU A 38 0.70 -3.62 0.06
N GLN A 39 0.78 -4.68 0.87
CA GLN A 39 2.02 -5.44 1.06
C GLN A 39 2.49 -6.04 -0.27
N GLU A 40 1.58 -6.67 -1.02
CA GLU A 40 1.87 -7.22 -2.35
C GLU A 40 2.28 -6.13 -3.36
N PHE A 41 1.58 -4.98 -3.36
CA PHE A 41 1.95 -3.84 -4.20
C PHE A 41 3.39 -3.37 -3.91
N LEU A 42 3.74 -3.18 -2.64
CA LEU A 42 5.07 -2.73 -2.21
C LEU A 42 6.16 -3.77 -2.53
N HIS A 43 5.88 -5.05 -2.32
CA HIS A 43 6.82 -6.13 -2.66
C HIS A 43 7.18 -6.15 -4.15
N ARG A 44 6.23 -5.88 -5.05
CA ARG A 44 6.50 -5.78 -6.50
C ARG A 44 7.44 -4.64 -6.85
N GLU A 45 7.40 -3.56 -6.07
CA GLU A 45 8.28 -2.40 -6.19
C GLU A 45 9.61 -2.57 -5.43
N GLY A 46 9.86 -3.75 -4.85
CA GLY A 46 11.06 -4.05 -4.07
C GLY A 46 11.12 -3.35 -2.71
N ILE A 47 9.97 -2.97 -2.16
CA ILE A 47 9.84 -2.35 -0.83
C ILE A 47 9.27 -3.39 0.13
N ASP A 48 10.08 -3.80 1.11
CA ASP A 48 9.63 -4.71 2.16
C ASP A 48 8.59 -4.03 3.05
N ALA A 49 7.52 -4.76 3.34
CA ALA A 49 6.43 -4.32 4.21
C ALA A 49 5.99 -5.44 5.16
N THR A 50 5.74 -5.10 6.43
CA THR A 50 5.30 -6.04 7.47
C THR A 50 3.93 -5.64 7.98
N ILE A 51 3.06 -6.63 8.15
CA ILE A 51 1.73 -6.46 8.73
C ILE A 51 1.78 -6.79 10.22
N TYR A 52 1.18 -5.92 11.04
CA TYR A 52 1.04 -6.10 12.48
C TYR A 52 -0.42 -5.96 12.89
N GLU A 53 -0.97 -6.94 13.60
CA GLU A 53 -2.33 -6.88 14.12
C GLU A 53 -2.35 -6.40 15.57
N SER A 54 -3.13 -5.35 15.83
CA SER A 54 -3.39 -4.87 17.20
C SER A 54 -4.48 -5.69 17.91
N SER A 55 -5.36 -6.29 17.12
CA SER A 55 -6.42 -7.26 17.48
C SER A 55 -6.86 -7.95 16.18
N PRO A 56 -7.54 -9.11 16.24
CA PRO A 56 -7.92 -9.85 15.03
C PRO A 56 -8.67 -8.97 14.01
N GLY A 57 -8.13 -8.86 12.80
CA GLY A 57 -8.69 -8.04 11.71
C GLY A 57 -8.29 -6.57 11.72
N ARG A 58 -7.72 -6.05 12.82
CA ARG A 58 -7.26 -4.65 12.94
C ARG A 58 -5.75 -4.54 12.70
N SER A 59 -5.38 -4.60 11.43
CA SER A 59 -4.00 -4.60 10.95
C SER A 59 -3.45 -3.21 10.68
N ASN A 60 -2.16 -3.02 10.97
CA ASN A 60 -1.32 -1.95 10.46
C ASN A 60 -0.33 -2.54 9.45
N LEU A 61 0.00 -1.78 8.40
CA LEU A 61 1.09 -2.10 7.48
C LEU A 61 2.23 -1.11 7.70
N ILE A 62 3.44 -1.63 7.90
CA ILE A 62 4.65 -0.83 8.09
C ILE A 62 5.64 -1.18 6.99
N ALA A 63 6.03 -0.20 6.20
CA ALA A 63 7.05 -0.32 5.17
C ALA A 63 8.14 0.72 5.39
N ARG A 64 9.37 0.43 4.98
CA ARG A 64 10.51 1.34 5.12
C ARG A 64 11.26 1.48 3.81
N LEU A 65 11.28 2.70 3.28
CA LEU A 65 12.17 3.07 2.19
C LEU A 65 13.44 3.72 2.76
N PRO A 66 14.60 3.04 2.74
CA PRO A 66 15.84 3.61 3.28
C PRO A 66 16.31 4.78 2.40
N GLY A 67 16.64 5.91 3.04
CA GLY A 67 17.37 6.99 2.37
C GLY A 67 18.79 6.56 2.01
N THR A 68 19.38 7.23 1.01
CA THR A 68 20.75 6.94 0.56
C THR A 68 21.83 7.52 1.47
N GLY A 69 21.46 8.41 2.40
CA GLY A 69 22.41 9.10 3.28
C GLY A 69 23.36 10.05 2.55
N LYS A 70 23.11 10.33 1.25
CA LYS A 70 23.91 11.26 0.46
C LYS A 70 23.43 12.70 0.69
N LEU A 71 24.39 13.60 0.90
CA LEU A 71 24.18 15.05 0.95
C LEU A 71 23.99 15.62 -0.46
#